data_AF-A0A971W098-F1
#
_entry.id   AF-A0A971W098-F1
#
_cell.length_a   1.000
_cell.length_b   1.000
_cell.length_c   1.000
_cell.angle_alpha   90.00
_cell.angle_beta   90.00
_cell.angle_gamma   90.00
#
_symmetry.space_group_name_H-M   'P 1'
#
loop_
_entity.id
_entity.type
_entity.pdbx_description
1 polymer ?
#
loop_
_entity_poly.entity_id
_entity_poly.type
_entity_poly.pdbx_seq_one_letter_code
_entity_poly.pdbx_strand_id
1 'polypeptide(L)'
;MGKSEIRDFALRARKGLMEQVARRAEMLGVTRDGPEAGMAVQPTKPGVSVPPAAFEIQPGFRAAYDALVKAVRERGFDREVEDAACTWFNRFTCLWYMEVNGYLPQEIPGLSGMERAPHGTEHQRKLIIRQCKLLSETLPYVFEDRLGFEGLIMPDRLLGEGSVVRDMMDSIDREDFLENVQVTGWLYQYFISPEKDRVYAALRRNKRSKKDDIAAATQLFTPDWIVKYMVENSLGRLWLEAHPDDGLKPGWRYYLEEAAQNDEGVHRLKEAAAERRGLSPEDIKVLDPAMGSGHMLVYAFDVLYGIYLSEGYMEESIPALILENNLYGLDIDDRAAGLACFALMMKGRSKDRGLFGKKVRPRLYWIRESGNLAIEDVISLVMPGRKGEDDQNCLGDLALLLEAFRDAGELGSVIKLPDLDLERLRIWWEGFGESIGMDGEAFRVHGRIKDLINQALVMQDKYHVVVTNPPYMGIR
;
A
#
# COMPACT_ATOMS: atom_id res chain seq x y z
N MET A 1 -13.02 -20.57 5.71
CA MET A 1 -14.16 -19.97 6.44
C MET A 1 -15.10 -19.17 5.53
N GLY A 2 -16.29 -18.74 5.98
CA GLY A 2 -17.22 -17.95 5.17
C GLY A 2 -16.88 -16.46 5.16
N LYS A 3 -17.02 -15.77 4.02
CA LYS A 3 -16.80 -14.31 3.90
C LYS A 3 -17.61 -13.46 4.91
N SER A 4 -18.68 -14.01 5.50
CA SER A 4 -19.50 -13.34 6.51
C SER A 4 -18.77 -13.18 7.85
N GLU A 5 -18.02 -14.19 8.30
CA GLU A 5 -17.33 -14.15 9.60
C GLU A 5 -16.20 -13.11 9.58
N ILE A 6 -15.43 -13.08 8.49
CA ILE A 6 -14.39 -12.06 8.24
C ILE A 6 -15.00 -10.65 8.25
N ARG A 7 -16.16 -10.47 7.60
CA ARG A 7 -16.87 -9.19 7.57
C ARG A 7 -17.32 -8.78 8.95
N ASP A 8 -18.01 -9.67 9.66
CA ASP A 8 -18.61 -9.36 10.95
C ASP A 8 -17.52 -9.08 12.00
N PHE A 9 -16.38 -9.77 11.94
CA PHE A 9 -15.18 -9.43 12.70
C PHE A 9 -14.66 -8.04 12.35
N ALA A 10 -14.40 -7.74 11.06
CA ALA A 10 -13.82 -6.46 10.66
C ALA A 10 -14.68 -5.25 11.09
N LEU A 11 -16.01 -5.38 11.05
CA LEU A 11 -16.93 -4.34 11.54
C LEU A 11 -16.86 -4.14 13.06
N ARG A 12 -16.75 -5.23 13.85
CA ARG A 12 -16.53 -5.15 15.30
C ARG A 12 -15.16 -4.55 15.62
N ALA A 13 -14.12 -5.02 14.93
CA ALA A 13 -12.74 -4.56 15.08
C ALA A 13 -12.63 -3.06 14.81
N ARG A 14 -13.30 -2.56 13.75
CA ARG A 14 -13.38 -1.12 13.44
C ARG A 14 -13.91 -0.31 14.62
N LYS A 15 -15.07 -0.67 15.15
CA LYS A 15 -15.67 0.03 16.30
C LYS A 15 -14.72 0.01 17.50
N GLY A 16 -14.19 -1.17 17.84
CA GLY A 16 -13.30 -1.35 18.98
C GLY A 16 -12.00 -0.56 18.87
N LEU A 17 -11.37 -0.53 17.69
CA LEU A 17 -10.13 0.21 17.45
C LEU A 17 -10.37 1.73 17.46
N MET A 18 -11.41 2.23 16.81
CA MET A 18 -11.74 3.66 16.85
C MET A 18 -11.93 4.15 18.28
N GLU A 19 -12.67 3.40 19.11
CA GLU A 19 -12.84 3.75 20.52
C GLU A 19 -11.51 3.73 21.30
N GLN A 20 -10.62 2.78 21.03
CA GLN A 20 -9.31 2.69 21.71
C GLN A 20 -8.37 3.81 21.29
N VAL A 21 -8.30 4.12 20.00
CA VAL A 21 -7.48 5.22 19.45
C VAL A 21 -7.99 6.57 19.95
N ALA A 22 -9.31 6.78 19.96
CA ALA A 22 -9.91 8.01 20.50
C ALA A 22 -9.56 8.21 21.98
N ARG A 23 -9.78 7.19 22.82
CA ARG A 23 -9.40 7.25 24.24
C ARG A 23 -7.92 7.57 24.42
N ARG A 24 -7.05 7.06 23.55
CA ARG A 24 -5.62 7.30 23.63
C ARG A 24 -5.26 8.75 23.29
N ALA A 25 -5.90 9.32 22.26
CA ALA A 25 -5.75 10.73 21.93
C ALA A 25 -6.27 11.63 23.07
N GLU A 26 -7.40 11.29 23.69
CA GLU A 26 -7.97 12.00 24.84
C GLU A 26 -7.04 11.96 26.06
N MET A 27 -6.38 10.84 26.34
CA MET A 27 -5.35 10.74 27.40
C MET A 27 -4.14 11.65 27.15
N LEU A 28 -3.89 12.04 25.90
CA LEU A 28 -2.86 13.00 25.52
C LEU A 28 -3.38 14.45 25.54
N GLY A 29 -4.63 14.67 25.92
CA GLY A 29 -5.27 15.99 25.93
C GLY A 29 -5.73 16.46 24.55
N VAL A 30 -5.84 15.57 23.56
CA VAL A 30 -6.36 15.87 22.22
C VAL A 30 -7.78 15.31 22.10
N THR A 31 -8.77 16.18 21.92
CA THR A 31 -10.19 15.81 21.90
C THR A 31 -10.88 16.26 20.60
N ARG A 32 -12.18 15.97 20.47
CA ARG A 32 -13.03 16.46 19.37
C ARG A 32 -13.02 17.99 19.24
N ASP A 33 -12.91 18.70 20.34
CA ASP A 33 -12.90 20.17 20.38
C ASP A 33 -11.49 20.75 20.14
N GLY A 34 -10.51 19.88 19.88
CA GLY A 34 -9.10 20.23 19.72
C GLY A 34 -8.27 19.91 20.98
N PRO A 35 -7.01 20.38 21.04
CA PRO A 35 -6.17 20.18 22.21
C PRO A 35 -6.72 20.97 23.41
N GLU A 36 -6.85 20.32 24.57
CA GLU A 36 -7.33 20.96 25.80
C GLU A 36 -6.38 22.08 26.24
N ALA A 37 -6.95 23.27 26.49
CA ALA A 37 -6.19 24.43 26.95
C ALA A 37 -5.66 24.19 28.37
N GLY A 38 -4.34 24.08 28.52
CA GLY A 38 -3.66 23.88 29.82
C GLY A 38 -2.94 22.54 29.96
N MET A 39 -3.24 21.55 29.11
CA MET A 39 -2.40 20.35 28.90
C MET A 39 -1.41 20.53 27.74
N ALA A 40 -1.15 21.77 27.33
CA ALA A 40 0.05 22.05 26.54
C ALA A 40 1.24 21.55 27.36
N VAL A 41 2.05 20.68 26.77
CA VAL A 41 3.37 20.26 27.26
C VAL A 41 4.15 21.53 27.64
N GLN A 42 4.01 21.97 28.89
CA GLN A 42 4.71 23.11 29.47
C GLN A 42 6.02 22.55 30.02
N PRO A 43 7.16 23.19 29.74
CA PRO A 43 8.41 22.82 30.38
C PRO A 43 8.28 23.10 31.88
N THR A 44 8.11 22.02 32.64
CA THR A 44 8.30 21.86 34.10
C THR A 44 7.86 23.04 34.99
N LYS A 45 6.74 22.89 35.71
CA LYS A 45 6.54 23.52 37.03
C LYS A 45 6.13 22.48 38.08
N PRO A 46 6.56 22.60 39.34
CA PRO A 46 6.26 21.62 40.38
C PRO A 46 4.93 21.92 41.09
N GLY A 47 4.04 20.92 41.18
CA GLY A 47 2.92 20.91 42.13
C GLY A 47 1.56 20.44 41.61
N VAL A 48 1.39 19.11 41.43
CA VAL A 48 0.12 18.32 41.36
C VAL A 48 -0.78 18.56 40.11
N SER A 49 -1.34 17.58 39.37
CA SER A 49 -1.56 16.12 39.48
C SER A 49 -1.33 15.40 38.12
N VAL A 50 -0.73 14.20 38.16
CA VAL A 50 -0.44 13.25 37.06
C VAL A 50 0.07 13.89 35.74
N PRO A 51 1.40 13.97 35.54
CA PRO A 51 1.95 14.74 34.44
C PRO A 51 2.02 13.93 33.12
N PRO A 52 1.98 14.63 31.95
CA PRO A 52 2.46 14.18 30.64
C PRO A 52 3.88 13.57 30.62
N ALA A 53 4.60 13.65 31.74
CA ALA A 53 5.97 13.18 31.95
C ALA A 53 6.19 11.67 31.67
N ALA A 54 5.16 10.82 31.71
CA ALA A 54 5.33 9.40 31.36
C ALA A 54 5.61 9.20 29.85
N PHE A 55 5.18 10.14 29.00
CA PHE A 55 5.36 10.09 27.55
C PHE A 55 6.52 10.95 27.05
N GLU A 56 6.85 12.03 27.76
CA GLU A 56 7.91 12.99 27.40
C GLU A 56 9.32 12.41 27.35
N ILE A 57 9.57 11.24 27.97
CA ILE A 57 10.91 10.62 28.03
C ILE A 57 11.29 9.94 26.69
N GLN A 58 10.35 9.79 25.75
CA GLN A 58 10.64 9.18 24.45
C GLN A 58 11.18 10.21 23.45
N PRO A 59 12.37 9.97 22.86
CA PRO A 59 12.87 10.79 21.75
C PRO A 59 11.82 10.91 20.64
N GLY A 60 11.54 12.14 20.19
CA GLY A 60 10.58 12.39 19.12
C GLY A 60 9.11 12.54 19.57
N PHE A 61 8.78 12.32 20.85
CA PHE A 61 7.42 12.47 21.36
C PHE A 61 6.80 13.83 21.01
N ARG A 62 7.54 14.93 21.27
CA ARG A 62 7.03 16.28 21.03
C ARG A 62 6.69 16.53 19.56
N ALA A 63 7.55 16.11 18.65
CA ALA A 63 7.33 16.27 17.22
C ALA A 63 6.10 15.46 16.75
N ALA A 64 5.94 14.23 17.25
CA ALA A 64 4.77 13.41 16.97
C ALA A 64 3.49 14.01 17.59
N TYR A 65 3.55 14.57 18.80
CA TYR A 65 2.40 15.22 19.41
C TYR A 65 1.98 16.49 18.66
N ASP A 66 2.94 17.35 18.29
CA ASP A 66 2.65 18.56 17.51
C ASP A 66 2.07 18.20 16.14
N ALA A 67 2.53 17.09 15.53
CA ALA A 67 1.95 16.55 14.29
C ALA A 67 0.50 16.07 14.49
N LEU A 68 0.19 15.36 15.59
CA LEU A 68 -1.19 14.97 15.93
C LEU A 68 -2.10 16.20 16.05
N VAL A 69 -1.66 17.19 16.81
CA VAL A 69 -2.44 18.42 17.05
C VAL A 69 -2.67 19.16 15.74
N LYS A 70 -1.65 19.24 14.87
CA LYS A 70 -1.77 19.84 13.55
C LYS A 70 -2.80 19.08 12.70
N ALA A 71 -2.68 17.76 12.62
CA ALA A 71 -3.58 16.91 11.83
C ALA A 71 -5.04 17.04 12.29
N VAL A 72 -5.29 16.96 13.62
CA VAL A 72 -6.63 17.14 14.20
C VAL A 72 -7.21 18.53 13.92
N ARG A 73 -6.39 19.58 13.94
CA ARG A 73 -6.84 20.95 13.61
C ARG A 73 -7.19 21.11 12.13
N GLU A 74 -6.45 20.46 11.24
CA GLU A 74 -6.61 20.60 9.79
C GLU A 74 -7.73 19.70 9.24
N ARG A 75 -7.83 18.45 9.70
CA ARG A 75 -8.75 17.44 9.14
C ARG A 75 -9.85 16.97 10.09
N GLY A 76 -9.71 17.25 11.40
CA GLY A 76 -10.69 16.90 12.44
C GLY A 76 -10.39 15.59 13.17
N PHE A 77 -10.77 15.55 14.46
CA PHE A 77 -10.47 14.45 15.38
C PHE A 77 -10.98 13.08 14.92
N ASP A 78 -12.26 12.98 14.54
CA ASP A 78 -12.87 11.70 14.16
C ASP A 78 -12.15 11.04 12.98
N ARG A 79 -11.64 11.86 12.07
CA ARG A 79 -10.94 11.40 10.90
C ARG A 79 -9.53 10.91 11.21
N GLU A 80 -8.79 11.63 12.07
CA GLU A 80 -7.48 11.14 12.55
C GLU A 80 -7.61 9.83 13.31
N VAL A 81 -8.65 9.71 14.14
CA VAL A 81 -8.94 8.47 14.87
C VAL A 81 -9.23 7.33 13.90
N GLU A 82 -10.03 7.57 12.88
CA GLU A 82 -10.35 6.57 11.87
C GLU A 82 -9.13 6.13 11.07
N ASP A 83 -8.34 7.08 10.57
CA ASP A 83 -7.14 6.79 9.79
C ASP A 83 -6.13 6.01 10.62
N ALA A 84 -5.87 6.42 11.86
CA ALA A 84 -4.97 5.69 12.76
C ALA A 84 -5.51 4.30 13.13
N ALA A 85 -6.82 4.16 13.36
CA ALA A 85 -7.44 2.85 13.61
C ALA A 85 -7.29 1.91 12.40
N CYS A 86 -7.47 2.44 11.18
CA CYS A 86 -7.30 1.69 9.93
C CYS A 86 -5.85 1.25 9.73
N THR A 87 -4.89 2.17 9.94
CA THR A 87 -3.45 1.88 9.86
C THR A 87 -3.05 0.77 10.83
N TRP A 88 -3.50 0.84 12.08
CA TRP A 88 -3.21 -0.20 13.07
C TRP A 88 -3.90 -1.52 12.75
N PHE A 89 -5.15 -1.50 12.27
CA PHE A 89 -5.86 -2.69 11.83
C PHE A 89 -5.09 -3.44 10.72
N ASN A 90 -4.64 -2.71 9.69
CA ASN A 90 -3.87 -3.29 8.60
C ASN A 90 -2.53 -3.85 9.11
N ARG A 91 -1.81 -3.13 9.98
CA ARG A 91 -0.55 -3.60 10.56
C ARG A 91 -0.75 -4.87 11.40
N PHE A 92 -1.77 -4.94 12.24
CA PHE A 92 -2.06 -6.15 13.02
C PHE A 92 -2.43 -7.33 12.14
N THR A 93 -3.24 -7.09 11.11
CA THR A 93 -3.63 -8.11 10.14
C THR A 93 -2.41 -8.67 9.40
N CYS A 94 -1.51 -7.79 8.94
CA CYS A 94 -0.27 -8.18 8.26
C CYS A 94 0.71 -8.90 9.20
N LEU A 95 0.91 -8.40 10.42
CA LEU A 95 1.75 -9.07 11.42
C LEU A 95 1.21 -10.46 11.77
N TRP A 96 -0.11 -10.59 11.90
CA TRP A 96 -0.74 -11.89 12.16
C TRP A 96 -0.58 -12.85 10.98
N TYR A 97 -0.80 -12.40 9.74
CA TYR A 97 -0.51 -13.21 8.56
C TYR A 97 0.94 -13.71 8.56
N MET A 98 1.90 -12.82 8.87
CA MET A 98 3.31 -13.16 8.92
C MET A 98 3.64 -14.12 10.07
N GLU A 99 3.01 -13.97 11.24
CA GLU A 99 3.15 -14.90 12.36
C GLU A 99 2.67 -16.29 11.97
N VAL A 100 1.45 -16.38 11.43
CA VAL A 100 0.83 -17.65 11.03
C VAL A 100 1.69 -18.43 10.03
N ASN A 101 2.34 -17.71 9.11
CA ASN A 101 3.20 -18.26 8.07
C ASN A 101 4.69 -18.37 8.46
N GLY A 102 5.08 -17.94 9.67
CA GLY A 102 6.48 -17.98 10.13
C GLY A 102 7.42 -17.02 9.38
N TYR A 103 6.92 -15.85 8.98
CA TYR A 103 7.65 -14.82 8.23
C TYR A 103 8.12 -13.65 9.07
N LEU A 104 7.74 -13.59 10.36
CA LEU A 104 8.17 -12.50 11.23
C LEU A 104 9.70 -12.52 11.46
N PRO A 105 10.37 -11.35 11.48
CA PRO A 105 11.79 -11.26 11.79
C PRO A 105 12.15 -11.74 13.20
N GLN A 106 11.24 -11.54 14.16
CA GLN A 106 11.38 -12.04 15.53
C GLN A 106 9.99 -12.39 16.07
N GLU A 107 9.92 -13.31 17.01
CA GLU A 107 8.67 -13.68 17.66
C GLU A 107 8.08 -12.51 18.46
N ILE A 108 6.75 -12.44 18.51
CA ILE A 108 6.01 -11.52 19.36
C ILE A 108 5.30 -12.35 20.44
N PRO A 109 5.79 -12.37 21.70
CA PRO A 109 5.15 -13.10 22.78
C PRO A 109 3.67 -12.72 22.95
N GLY A 110 2.80 -13.73 22.94
CA GLY A 110 1.34 -13.57 22.98
C GLY A 110 0.66 -13.52 21.61
N LEU A 111 1.41 -13.28 20.52
CA LEU A 111 0.94 -13.46 19.14
C LEU A 111 1.21 -14.91 18.67
N SER A 112 2.42 -15.44 18.92
CA SER A 112 2.86 -16.78 18.49
C SER A 112 2.21 -17.97 19.21
N GLY A 113 1.47 -17.73 20.30
CA GLY A 113 0.66 -18.73 21.00
C GLY A 113 1.21 -19.24 22.34
N MET A 114 0.27 -19.56 23.22
CA MET A 114 0.35 -20.28 24.51
C MET A 114 0.72 -19.56 25.81
N GLU A 115 1.49 -18.47 25.82
CA GLU A 115 1.71 -17.73 27.08
C GLU A 115 0.83 -16.48 27.18
N ARG A 116 0.00 -16.42 28.23
CA ARG A 116 -0.56 -15.14 28.70
C ARG A 116 0.63 -14.22 28.92
N ALA A 117 0.73 -13.15 28.12
CA ALA A 117 1.85 -12.24 28.24
C ALA A 117 1.97 -11.76 29.70
N PRO A 118 3.08 -12.06 30.41
CA PRO A 118 3.25 -11.68 31.81
C PRO A 118 3.48 -10.16 31.98
N HIS A 119 3.67 -9.45 30.87
CA HIS A 119 4.22 -8.11 30.83
C HIS A 119 3.17 -7.12 30.35
N GLY A 120 3.06 -5.99 31.08
CA GLY A 120 2.05 -4.97 30.83
C GLY A 120 1.99 -4.47 29.38
N THR A 121 0.84 -3.89 29.02
CA THR A 121 0.48 -3.40 27.67
C THR A 121 1.57 -2.60 26.96
N GLU A 122 2.43 -1.91 27.71
CA GLU A 122 3.50 -1.07 27.18
C GLU A 122 4.70 -1.86 26.63
N HIS A 123 5.04 -3.01 27.19
CA HIS A 123 6.12 -3.85 26.66
C HIS A 123 5.73 -4.44 25.29
N GLN A 124 4.50 -4.95 25.20
CA GLN A 124 3.93 -5.48 23.95
C GLN A 124 3.87 -4.40 22.86
N ARG A 125 3.46 -3.18 23.22
CA ARG A 125 3.47 -2.02 22.33
C ARG A 125 4.86 -1.81 21.72
N LYS A 126 5.89 -1.74 22.57
CA LYS A 126 7.29 -1.55 22.13
C LYS A 126 7.78 -2.65 21.20
N LEU A 127 7.39 -3.91 21.45
CA LEU A 127 7.74 -5.02 20.56
C LEU A 127 7.09 -4.88 19.19
N ILE A 128 5.78 -4.58 19.13
CA ILE A 128 5.08 -4.38 17.86
C ILE A 128 5.69 -3.19 17.08
N ILE A 129 5.97 -2.08 17.77
CA ILE A 129 6.64 -0.92 17.18
C ILE A 129 8.00 -1.31 16.59
N ARG A 130 8.80 -2.09 17.34
CA ARG A 130 10.09 -2.59 16.87
C ARG A 130 9.95 -3.51 15.65
N GLN A 131 8.92 -4.35 15.59
CA GLN A 131 8.64 -5.21 14.44
C GLN A 131 8.28 -4.40 13.20
N CYS A 132 7.42 -3.39 13.35
CA CYS A 132 7.10 -2.46 12.26
C CYS A 132 8.39 -1.82 11.73
N LYS A 133 9.27 -1.36 12.62
CA LYS A 133 10.56 -0.78 12.24
C LYS A 133 11.49 -1.76 11.51
N LEU A 134 11.54 -3.02 11.92
CA LEU A 134 12.37 -4.02 11.23
C LEU A 134 11.80 -4.34 9.84
N LEU A 135 10.47 -4.40 9.73
CA LEU A 135 9.77 -4.72 8.49
C LEU A 135 9.73 -3.55 7.51
N SER A 136 9.96 -2.31 7.96
CA SER A 136 9.87 -1.13 7.09
C SER A 136 10.90 -1.09 5.98
N GLU A 137 12.04 -1.78 6.13
CA GLU A 137 13.02 -1.88 5.04
C GLU A 137 12.47 -2.73 3.88
N THR A 138 11.73 -3.80 4.18
CA THR A 138 11.22 -4.75 3.19
C THR A 138 9.80 -4.45 2.73
N LEU A 139 8.97 -3.89 3.61
CA LEU A 139 7.54 -3.66 3.44
C LEU A 139 7.17 -2.21 3.83
N PRO A 140 7.80 -1.20 3.20
CA PRO A 140 7.75 0.20 3.65
C PRO A 140 6.35 0.81 3.63
N TYR A 141 5.45 0.34 2.75
CA TYR A 141 4.11 0.91 2.60
C TYR A 141 3.12 0.49 3.70
N VAL A 142 3.35 -0.65 4.37
CA VAL A 142 2.50 -1.08 5.50
C VAL A 142 3.16 -0.70 6.83
N PHE A 143 4.48 -0.89 6.90
CA PHE A 143 5.27 -0.67 8.09
C PHE A 143 6.20 0.50 7.83
N GLU A 144 5.83 1.69 8.27
CA GLU A 144 6.69 2.87 8.14
C GLU A 144 7.76 2.86 9.25
N ASP A 145 9.01 3.22 8.90
CA ASP A 145 10.16 3.26 9.83
C ASP A 145 9.91 4.25 10.99
N ARG A 146 9.22 5.34 10.70
CA ARG A 146 8.79 6.35 11.67
C ARG A 146 7.29 6.28 11.81
N LEU A 147 6.82 5.46 12.75
CA LEU A 147 5.46 5.61 13.26
C LEU A 147 5.31 7.07 13.69
N GLY A 148 4.50 7.84 12.95
CA GLY A 148 4.29 9.26 13.22
C GLY A 148 3.52 9.44 14.53
N PHE A 149 2.50 10.29 14.51
CA PHE A 149 1.65 10.39 15.69
C PHE A 149 0.80 9.13 15.92
N GLU A 150 0.63 8.28 14.91
CA GLU A 150 -0.12 7.02 14.99
C GLU A 150 0.50 6.09 16.04
N GLY A 151 1.83 6.17 16.25
CA GLY A 151 2.52 5.49 17.34
C GLY A 151 2.07 5.93 18.73
N LEU A 152 1.77 7.23 18.89
CA LEU A 152 1.30 7.81 20.16
C LEU A 152 -0.12 7.36 20.50
N ILE A 153 -0.98 7.37 19.48
CA ILE A 153 -2.40 6.98 19.61
C ILE A 153 -2.65 5.50 19.31
N MET A 154 -1.60 4.67 19.34
CA MET A 154 -1.70 3.23 19.19
C MET A 154 -2.66 2.64 20.24
N PRO A 155 -3.61 1.77 19.84
CA PRO A 155 -4.60 1.18 20.73
C PRO A 155 -3.96 0.48 21.95
N ASP A 156 -4.63 0.56 23.10
CA ASP A 156 -4.21 -0.10 24.33
C ASP A 156 -4.65 -1.58 24.37
N ARG A 157 -4.00 -2.40 25.21
CA ARG A 157 -4.37 -3.83 25.44
C ARG A 157 -4.41 -4.70 24.17
N LEU A 158 -3.44 -4.54 23.29
CA LEU A 158 -3.43 -5.18 21.96
C LEU A 158 -3.59 -6.70 21.95
N LEU A 159 -3.03 -7.42 22.93
CA LEU A 159 -3.03 -8.89 22.98
C LEU A 159 -3.78 -9.45 24.21
N GLY A 160 -4.55 -8.62 24.92
CA GLY A 160 -5.33 -9.05 26.09
C GLY A 160 -6.70 -9.66 25.73
N GLU A 161 -7.37 -10.31 26.68
CA GLU A 161 -8.76 -10.72 26.49
C GLU A 161 -9.65 -9.53 26.12
N GLY A 162 -10.47 -9.70 25.08
CA GLY A 162 -11.31 -8.63 24.52
C GLY A 162 -10.59 -7.63 23.63
N SER A 163 -9.31 -7.84 23.29
CA SER A 163 -8.60 -7.02 22.32
C SER A 163 -8.95 -7.38 20.88
N VAL A 164 -8.71 -6.44 19.96
CA VAL A 164 -8.98 -6.65 18.53
C VAL A 164 -8.07 -7.72 17.93
N VAL A 165 -6.79 -7.77 18.32
CA VAL A 165 -5.87 -8.81 17.81
C VAL A 165 -6.26 -10.18 18.36
N ARG A 166 -6.65 -10.27 19.64
CA ARG A 166 -7.10 -11.53 20.23
C ARG A 166 -8.40 -12.00 19.60
N ASP A 167 -9.36 -11.10 19.41
CA ASP A 167 -10.62 -11.40 18.70
C ASP A 167 -10.34 -11.85 17.27
N MET A 168 -9.34 -11.29 16.58
CA MET A 168 -8.93 -11.77 15.24
C MET A 168 -8.44 -13.23 15.29
N MET A 169 -7.58 -13.55 16.26
CA MET A 169 -7.04 -14.90 16.44
C MET A 169 -8.12 -15.92 16.82
N ASP A 170 -9.16 -15.49 17.52
CA ASP A 170 -10.26 -16.35 18.00
C ASP A 170 -11.41 -16.45 16.98
N SER A 171 -11.65 -15.40 16.19
CA SER A 171 -12.79 -15.30 15.25
C SER A 171 -12.46 -15.67 13.81
N ILE A 172 -11.18 -15.68 13.42
CA ILE A 172 -10.76 -16.00 12.04
C ILE A 172 -9.86 -17.23 12.08
N ASP A 173 -10.22 -18.22 11.24
CA ASP A 173 -9.48 -19.47 11.18
C ASP A 173 -8.03 -19.25 10.72
N ARG A 174 -7.10 -19.96 11.36
CA ARG A 174 -5.67 -19.82 11.05
C ARG A 174 -5.39 -20.25 9.60
N GLU A 175 -6.12 -21.26 9.15
CA GLU A 175 -6.10 -21.83 7.82
C GLU A 175 -6.42 -20.78 6.73
N ASP A 176 -7.32 -19.82 6.98
CA ASP A 176 -7.60 -18.76 6.00
C ASP A 176 -6.37 -17.88 5.74
N PHE A 177 -5.52 -17.66 6.75
CA PHE A 177 -4.25 -16.92 6.62
C PHE A 177 -3.12 -17.78 6.01
N LEU A 178 -3.21 -19.10 6.07
CA LEU A 178 -2.24 -20.01 5.43
C LEU A 178 -2.54 -20.17 3.94
N GLU A 179 -3.81 -20.26 3.57
CA GLU A 179 -4.22 -20.58 2.21
C GLU A 179 -4.24 -19.35 1.28
N ASN A 180 -4.60 -18.17 1.81
CA ASN A 180 -4.87 -17.03 0.95
C ASN A 180 -4.49 -15.66 1.55
N VAL A 181 -3.41 -15.07 1.03
CA VAL A 181 -2.99 -13.71 1.40
C VAL A 181 -4.04 -12.63 1.15
N GLN A 182 -4.98 -12.84 0.22
CA GLN A 182 -6.05 -11.88 -0.07
C GLN A 182 -7.01 -11.67 1.11
N VAL A 183 -6.95 -12.52 2.15
CA VAL A 183 -7.66 -12.30 3.42
C VAL A 183 -7.36 -10.93 4.01
N THR A 184 -6.13 -10.43 3.87
CA THR A 184 -5.73 -9.10 4.36
C THR A 184 -6.47 -7.99 3.62
N GLY A 185 -6.64 -8.13 2.31
CA GLY A 185 -7.44 -7.21 1.49
C GLY A 185 -8.93 -7.26 1.81
N TRP A 186 -9.50 -8.45 2.06
CA TRP A 186 -10.90 -8.58 2.48
C TRP A 186 -11.16 -7.95 3.84
N LEU A 187 -10.26 -8.16 4.80
CA LEU A 187 -10.35 -7.54 6.12
C LEU A 187 -10.35 -6.01 6.00
N TYR A 188 -9.42 -5.45 5.24
CA TYR A 188 -9.38 -4.01 4.97
C TYR A 188 -10.69 -3.50 4.35
N GLN A 189 -11.16 -4.17 3.29
CA GLN A 189 -12.39 -3.80 2.59
C GLN A 189 -13.59 -3.74 3.53
N TYR A 190 -13.76 -4.73 4.40
CA TYR A 190 -14.86 -4.74 5.35
C TYR A 190 -14.67 -3.74 6.49
N PHE A 191 -13.42 -3.49 6.90
CA PHE A 191 -13.11 -2.47 7.90
C PHE A 191 -13.50 -1.06 7.44
N ILE A 192 -13.30 -0.73 6.15
CA ILE A 192 -13.63 0.60 5.64
C ILE A 192 -15.04 0.72 5.06
N SER A 193 -15.80 -0.38 4.98
CA SER A 193 -17.13 -0.37 4.37
C SER A 193 -18.14 0.61 5.01
N PRO A 194 -18.16 0.84 6.35
CA PRO A 194 -19.07 1.83 6.93
C PRO A 194 -18.79 3.26 6.48
N GLU A 195 -17.52 3.63 6.28
CA GLU A 195 -17.16 4.96 5.80
C GLU A 195 -17.49 5.12 4.33
N LYS A 196 -17.25 4.07 3.53
CA LYS A 196 -17.75 4.00 2.16
C LYS A 196 -19.27 4.24 2.10
N ASP A 197 -20.05 3.53 2.92
CA ASP A 197 -21.51 3.67 2.93
C ASP A 197 -21.95 5.09 3.31
N ARG A 198 -21.25 5.74 4.26
CA ARG A 198 -21.47 7.14 4.63
C ARG A 198 -21.20 8.09 3.45
N VAL A 199 -20.09 7.92 2.74
CA VAL A 199 -19.74 8.72 1.56
C VAL A 199 -20.77 8.54 0.45
N TYR A 200 -21.15 7.29 0.15
CA TYR A 200 -22.19 6.99 -0.84
C TYR A 200 -23.55 7.59 -0.47
N ALA A 201 -23.92 7.57 0.82
CA ALA A 201 -25.15 8.20 1.31
C ALA A 201 -25.11 9.74 1.17
N ALA A 202 -23.94 10.36 1.33
CA ALA A 202 -23.75 11.79 1.11
C ALA A 202 -23.85 12.15 -0.39
N LEU A 203 -23.24 11.35 -1.27
CA LEU A 203 -23.31 11.49 -2.73
C LEU A 203 -24.74 11.43 -3.26
N ARG A 204 -25.55 10.47 -2.77
CA ARG A 204 -26.99 10.36 -3.10
C ARG A 204 -27.80 11.60 -2.71
N ARG A 205 -27.30 12.43 -1.80
CA ARG A 205 -27.92 13.70 -1.38
C ARG A 205 -27.39 14.91 -2.17
N ASN A 206 -26.76 14.69 -3.32
CA ASN A 206 -26.14 15.70 -4.18
C ASN A 206 -25.08 16.57 -3.48
N LYS A 207 -24.44 16.05 -2.41
CA LYS A 207 -23.24 16.69 -1.88
C LYS A 207 -22.06 16.25 -2.75
N ARG A 208 -21.31 17.22 -3.30
CA ARG A 208 -20.05 16.94 -3.99
C ARG A 208 -19.10 16.22 -3.02
N SER A 209 -18.45 15.15 -3.49
CA SER A 209 -17.36 14.51 -2.74
C SER A 209 -16.25 15.53 -2.48
N LYS A 210 -15.69 15.50 -1.28
CA LYS A 210 -14.40 16.14 -1.03
C LYS A 210 -13.30 15.24 -1.58
N LYS A 211 -12.12 15.80 -1.84
CA LYS A 211 -10.90 15.09 -2.25
C LYS A 211 -10.65 13.83 -1.42
N ASP A 212 -10.82 13.98 -0.12
CA ASP A 212 -10.65 12.96 0.91
C ASP A 212 -11.66 11.80 0.84
N ASP A 213 -12.81 12.00 0.19
CA ASP A 213 -13.86 11.00 0.07
C ASP A 213 -13.65 10.11 -1.17
N ILE A 214 -12.71 10.44 -2.07
CA ILE A 214 -12.55 9.81 -3.38
C ILE A 214 -12.18 8.33 -3.23
N ALA A 215 -11.15 8.00 -2.44
CA ALA A 215 -10.72 6.62 -2.22
C ALA A 215 -11.85 5.72 -1.68
N ALA A 216 -12.64 6.23 -0.73
CA ALA A 216 -13.78 5.49 -0.19
C ALA A 216 -14.90 5.34 -1.24
N ALA A 217 -15.18 6.39 -2.03
CA ALA A 217 -16.22 6.36 -3.05
C ALA A 217 -15.90 5.41 -4.22
N THR A 218 -14.64 5.28 -4.61
CA THR A 218 -14.23 4.50 -5.80
C THR A 218 -13.92 3.03 -5.51
N GLN A 219 -14.02 2.59 -4.25
CA GLN A 219 -13.70 1.22 -3.87
C GLN A 219 -14.74 0.20 -4.40
N LEU A 220 -14.38 -0.50 -5.46
CA LEU A 220 -15.16 -1.59 -6.06
C LEU A 220 -14.41 -2.92 -5.97
N PHE A 221 -15.18 -3.99 -5.74
CA PHE A 221 -14.62 -5.32 -5.59
C PHE A 221 -14.83 -6.14 -6.86
N THR A 222 -13.77 -6.79 -7.31
CA THR A 222 -13.82 -7.72 -8.43
C THR A 222 -13.88 -9.16 -7.90
N PRO A 223 -14.98 -9.90 -8.12
CA PRO A 223 -15.08 -11.31 -7.75
C PRO A 223 -13.92 -12.14 -8.33
N ASP A 224 -13.49 -13.16 -7.57
CA ASP A 224 -12.35 -14.03 -7.93
C ASP A 224 -12.44 -14.62 -9.33
N TRP A 225 -13.63 -15.08 -9.74
CA TRP A 225 -13.80 -15.63 -11.08
C TRP A 225 -13.59 -14.59 -12.19
N ILE A 226 -13.94 -13.30 -11.96
CA ILE A 226 -13.71 -12.21 -12.93
C ILE A 226 -12.22 -11.90 -12.99
N VAL A 227 -11.55 -11.85 -11.83
CA VAL A 227 -10.08 -11.70 -11.76
C VAL A 227 -9.41 -12.76 -12.62
N LYS A 228 -9.76 -14.03 -12.38
CA LYS A 228 -9.15 -15.16 -13.08
C LYS A 228 -9.44 -15.13 -14.57
N TYR A 229 -10.69 -14.89 -14.93
CA TYR A 229 -11.11 -14.73 -16.31
C TYR A 229 -10.31 -13.66 -17.05
N MET A 230 -10.18 -12.46 -16.47
CA MET A 230 -9.48 -11.36 -17.15
C MET A 230 -7.98 -11.63 -17.29
N VAL A 231 -7.33 -12.18 -16.26
CA VAL A 231 -5.88 -12.46 -16.32
C VAL A 231 -5.59 -13.63 -17.28
N GLU A 232 -6.33 -14.74 -17.20
CA GLU A 232 -6.12 -15.91 -18.07
C GLU A 232 -6.31 -15.53 -19.55
N ASN A 233 -7.35 -14.76 -19.86
CA ASN A 233 -7.67 -14.38 -21.24
C ASN A 233 -6.92 -13.13 -21.73
N SER A 234 -6.08 -12.51 -20.91
CA SER A 234 -5.18 -11.42 -21.35
C SER A 234 -3.73 -11.87 -21.31
N LEU A 235 -3.19 -12.11 -20.10
CA LEU A 235 -1.80 -12.53 -19.91
C LEU A 235 -1.56 -13.97 -20.38
N GLY A 236 -2.42 -14.90 -19.98
CA GLY A 236 -2.29 -16.30 -20.41
C GLY A 236 -2.45 -16.45 -21.93
N ARG A 237 -3.41 -15.72 -22.52
CA ARG A 237 -3.59 -15.62 -23.97
C ARG A 237 -2.35 -15.10 -24.67
N LEU A 238 -1.82 -13.95 -24.22
CA LEU A 238 -0.63 -13.33 -24.78
C LEU A 238 0.52 -14.32 -24.87
N TRP A 239 0.74 -15.09 -23.80
CA TRP A 239 1.78 -16.12 -23.77
C TRP A 239 1.51 -17.25 -24.75
N LEU A 240 0.32 -17.87 -24.70
CA LEU A 240 0.01 -19.05 -25.52
C LEU A 240 -0.05 -18.76 -27.02
N GLU A 241 -0.41 -17.54 -27.43
CA GLU A 241 -0.35 -17.12 -28.84
C GLU A 241 1.10 -17.11 -29.38
N ALA A 242 2.06 -16.71 -28.54
CA ALA A 242 3.47 -16.62 -28.91
C ALA A 242 4.23 -17.94 -28.67
N HIS A 243 3.86 -18.66 -27.61
CA HIS A 243 4.50 -19.88 -27.10
C HIS A 243 3.43 -20.95 -26.82
N PRO A 244 3.06 -21.75 -27.83
CA PRO A 244 2.08 -22.81 -27.64
C PRO A 244 2.54 -23.83 -26.59
N ASP A 245 1.87 -23.82 -25.44
CA ASP A 245 2.13 -24.73 -24.32
C ASP A 245 0.81 -25.27 -23.74
N ASP A 246 0.46 -26.50 -24.14
CA ASP A 246 -0.74 -27.18 -23.63
C ASP A 246 -0.62 -27.57 -22.14
N GLY A 247 0.58 -27.50 -21.55
CA GLY A 247 0.82 -27.79 -20.13
C GLY A 247 0.31 -26.73 -19.17
N LEU A 248 0.16 -25.48 -19.61
CA LEU A 248 -0.33 -24.36 -18.77
C LEU A 248 -1.86 -24.33 -18.67
N LYS A 249 -2.57 -24.71 -19.74
CA LYS A 249 -4.03 -24.62 -19.85
C LYS A 249 -4.83 -25.36 -18.77
N PRO A 250 -4.46 -26.57 -18.31
CA PRO A 250 -5.24 -27.32 -17.32
C PRO A 250 -5.44 -26.56 -16.00
N GLY A 251 -4.56 -25.61 -15.66
CA GLY A 251 -4.68 -24.75 -14.48
C GLY A 251 -5.62 -23.53 -14.65
N TRP A 252 -6.02 -23.21 -15.89
CA TRP A 252 -6.76 -21.98 -16.21
C TRP A 252 -8.23 -22.26 -16.48
N ARG A 253 -9.01 -22.33 -15.39
CA ARG A 253 -10.42 -22.73 -15.41
C ARG A 253 -11.33 -21.84 -16.26
N TYR A 254 -10.98 -20.57 -16.43
CA TYR A 254 -11.79 -19.55 -17.10
C TYR A 254 -11.20 -19.12 -18.46
N TYR A 255 -10.14 -19.78 -18.92
CA TYR A 255 -9.57 -19.57 -20.25
C TYR A 255 -10.54 -20.05 -21.33
N LEU A 256 -10.78 -19.21 -22.34
CA LEU A 256 -11.70 -19.51 -23.42
C LEU A 256 -10.94 -19.98 -24.66
N GLU A 257 -11.18 -21.17 -25.21
CA GLU A 257 -10.52 -21.53 -26.47
C GLU A 257 -10.92 -20.57 -27.61
N GLU A 258 -10.01 -20.39 -28.56
CA GLU A 258 -10.19 -19.42 -29.63
C GLU A 258 -11.39 -19.78 -30.51
N ALA A 259 -12.30 -18.82 -30.72
CA ALA A 259 -13.46 -19.02 -31.57
C ALA A 259 -13.05 -18.99 -33.06
N ALA A 260 -13.76 -19.75 -33.89
CA ALA A 260 -13.51 -19.75 -35.33
C ALA A 260 -13.68 -18.33 -35.92
N GLN A 261 -12.61 -17.81 -36.53
CA GLN A 261 -12.59 -16.51 -37.20
C GLN A 261 -12.59 -16.67 -38.72
N ASN A 262 -12.86 -15.57 -39.43
CA ASN A 262 -12.68 -15.50 -40.88
C ASN A 262 -11.18 -15.47 -41.25
N ASP A 263 -10.86 -15.72 -42.53
CA ASP A 263 -9.47 -15.82 -43.01
C ASP A 263 -8.63 -14.56 -42.71
N GLU A 264 -9.23 -13.36 -42.78
CA GLU A 264 -8.58 -12.10 -42.43
C GLU A 264 -8.26 -11.97 -40.93
N GLY A 265 -9.15 -12.45 -40.05
CA GLY A 265 -8.92 -12.51 -38.61
C GLY A 265 -7.75 -13.43 -38.28
N VAL A 266 -7.74 -14.62 -38.88
CA VAL A 266 -6.67 -15.61 -38.71
C VAL A 266 -5.32 -15.07 -39.17
N HIS A 267 -5.26 -14.33 -40.28
CA HIS A 267 -4.01 -13.72 -40.76
C HIS A 267 -3.45 -12.71 -39.76
N ARG A 268 -4.28 -11.77 -39.29
CA ARG A 268 -3.86 -10.73 -38.32
C ARG A 268 -3.37 -11.33 -37.00
N LEU A 269 -4.03 -12.38 -36.52
CA LEU A 269 -3.63 -13.10 -35.32
C LEU A 269 -2.26 -13.78 -35.49
N LYS A 270 -2.01 -14.39 -36.65
CA LYS A 270 -0.70 -14.98 -36.95
C LYS A 270 0.42 -13.94 -37.03
N GLU A 271 0.15 -12.76 -37.60
CA GLU A 271 1.12 -11.65 -37.64
C GLU A 271 1.43 -11.15 -36.23
N ALA A 272 0.40 -10.87 -35.41
CA ALA A 272 0.57 -10.45 -34.03
C ALA A 272 1.31 -11.49 -33.18
N ALA A 273 1.02 -12.78 -33.37
CA ALA A 273 1.75 -13.87 -32.73
C ALA A 273 3.21 -13.91 -33.18
N ALA A 274 3.49 -13.69 -34.47
CA ALA A 274 4.85 -13.68 -35.00
C ALA A 274 5.69 -12.51 -34.47
N GLU A 275 5.11 -11.32 -34.28
CA GLU A 275 5.78 -10.17 -33.66
C GLU A 275 6.16 -10.43 -32.19
N ARG A 276 5.42 -11.31 -31.52
CA ARG A 276 5.61 -11.68 -30.11
C ARG A 276 6.46 -12.95 -29.92
N ARG A 277 6.81 -13.65 -31.00
CA ARG A 277 7.68 -14.84 -30.94
C ARG A 277 9.04 -14.45 -30.40
N GLY A 278 9.46 -15.10 -29.32
CA GLY A 278 10.74 -14.85 -28.67
C GLY A 278 10.70 -13.83 -27.54
N LEU A 279 9.52 -13.33 -27.15
CA LEU A 279 9.36 -12.65 -25.86
C LEU A 279 9.73 -13.62 -24.74
N SER A 280 10.74 -13.30 -23.95
CA SER A 280 11.02 -14.04 -22.73
C SER A 280 9.95 -13.71 -21.68
N PRO A 281 9.75 -14.56 -20.67
CA PRO A 281 8.87 -14.23 -19.54
C PRO A 281 9.21 -12.87 -18.91
N GLU A 282 10.49 -12.49 -18.85
CA GLU A 282 10.98 -11.23 -18.26
C GLU A 282 10.59 -9.98 -19.05
N ASP A 283 10.29 -10.11 -20.34
CA ASP A 283 9.88 -8.98 -21.19
C ASP A 283 8.41 -8.57 -20.93
N ILE A 284 7.60 -9.44 -20.33
CA ILE A 284 6.15 -9.27 -20.24
C ILE A 284 5.77 -8.34 -19.08
N LYS A 285 5.49 -7.08 -19.41
CA LYS A 285 4.96 -6.10 -18.45
C LYS A 285 3.43 -6.13 -18.34
N VAL A 286 2.93 -6.26 -17.11
CA VAL A 286 1.51 -6.28 -16.72
C VAL A 286 1.21 -5.12 -15.78
N LEU A 287 0.24 -4.27 -16.15
CA LEU A 287 -0.20 -3.13 -15.35
C LEU A 287 -1.64 -3.33 -14.85
N ASP A 288 -1.87 -3.00 -13.57
CA ASP A 288 -3.18 -2.62 -13.06
C ASP A 288 -3.15 -1.14 -12.57
N PRO A 289 -3.74 -0.18 -13.32
CA PRO A 289 -3.72 1.24 -12.99
C PRO A 289 -4.71 1.65 -11.88
N ALA A 290 -5.47 0.70 -11.32
CA ALA A 290 -6.37 0.89 -10.19
C ALA A 290 -6.42 -0.39 -9.35
N MET A 291 -5.24 -0.78 -8.84
CA MET A 291 -4.99 -2.14 -8.35
C MET A 291 -5.74 -2.54 -7.08
N GLY A 292 -6.27 -1.58 -6.31
CA GLY A 292 -6.82 -1.78 -4.99
C GLY A 292 -5.83 -2.54 -4.09
N SER A 293 -6.30 -3.57 -3.41
CA SER A 293 -5.46 -4.48 -2.61
C SER A 293 -4.71 -5.53 -3.43
N GLY A 294 -4.65 -5.39 -4.77
CA GLY A 294 -3.78 -6.16 -5.65
C GLY A 294 -4.31 -7.52 -6.11
N HIS A 295 -5.61 -7.80 -6.02
CA HIS A 295 -6.18 -9.12 -6.39
C HIS A 295 -5.82 -9.55 -7.82
N MET A 296 -5.85 -8.62 -8.79
CA MET A 296 -5.43 -8.88 -10.17
C MET A 296 -3.95 -9.26 -10.26
N LEU A 297 -3.09 -8.45 -9.65
CA LEU A 297 -1.65 -8.63 -9.69
C LEU A 297 -1.21 -9.90 -8.96
N VAL A 298 -1.87 -10.25 -7.84
CA VAL A 298 -1.62 -11.50 -7.11
C VAL A 298 -1.93 -12.73 -7.95
N TYR A 299 -2.99 -12.69 -8.77
CA TYR A 299 -3.28 -13.80 -9.67
C TYR A 299 -2.42 -13.77 -10.95
N ALA A 300 -2.08 -12.58 -11.45
CA ALA A 300 -1.09 -12.43 -12.52
C ALA A 300 0.27 -13.01 -12.11
N PHE A 301 0.67 -12.87 -10.83
CA PHE A 301 1.84 -13.54 -10.28
C PHE A 301 1.76 -15.06 -10.45
N ASP A 302 0.61 -15.69 -10.14
CA ASP A 302 0.45 -17.15 -10.29
C ASP A 302 0.57 -17.60 -11.75
N VAL A 303 -0.05 -16.85 -12.67
CA VAL A 303 0.04 -17.14 -14.11
C VAL A 303 1.46 -16.98 -14.62
N LEU A 304 2.14 -15.88 -14.27
CA LEU A 304 3.55 -15.67 -14.60
C LEU A 304 4.43 -16.76 -13.99
N TYR A 305 4.21 -17.13 -12.73
CA TYR A 305 4.98 -18.19 -12.07
C TYR A 305 4.90 -19.51 -12.85
N GLY A 306 3.70 -19.87 -13.32
CA GLY A 306 3.51 -21.02 -14.22
C GLY A 306 4.30 -20.89 -15.53
N ILE A 307 4.25 -19.71 -16.17
CA ILE A 307 4.99 -19.41 -17.41
C ILE A 307 6.51 -19.53 -17.22
N TYR A 308 7.04 -18.96 -16.13
CA TYR A 308 8.47 -19.07 -15.83
C TYR A 308 8.89 -20.53 -15.59
N LEU A 309 8.04 -21.34 -14.93
CA LEU A 309 8.31 -22.76 -14.72
C LEU A 309 8.30 -23.56 -16.02
N SER A 310 7.36 -23.28 -16.94
CA SER A 310 7.35 -23.96 -18.24
C SER A 310 8.60 -23.66 -19.06
N GLU A 311 9.17 -22.46 -18.91
CA GLU A 311 10.43 -22.06 -19.53
C GLU A 311 11.69 -22.55 -18.77
N GLY A 312 11.52 -23.34 -17.70
CA GLY A 312 12.62 -24.01 -17.00
C GLY A 312 13.40 -23.14 -16.02
N TYR A 313 12.82 -22.02 -15.57
CA TYR A 313 13.44 -21.19 -14.52
C TYR A 313 13.42 -21.91 -13.16
N MET A 314 14.42 -21.63 -12.34
CA MET A 314 14.52 -22.16 -10.98
C MET A 314 13.44 -21.56 -10.08
N GLU A 315 12.66 -22.39 -9.38
CA GLU A 315 11.54 -21.98 -8.53
C GLU A 315 11.88 -20.80 -7.58
N GLU A 316 13.09 -20.77 -7.02
CA GLU A 316 13.52 -19.74 -6.07
C GLU A 316 13.93 -18.42 -6.73
N SER A 317 14.25 -18.38 -8.04
CA SER A 317 14.58 -17.14 -8.74
C SER A 317 13.33 -16.42 -9.27
N ILE A 318 12.29 -17.17 -9.63
CA ILE A 318 11.07 -16.68 -10.27
C ILE A 318 10.40 -15.53 -9.50
N PRO A 319 10.20 -15.60 -8.16
CA PRO A 319 9.49 -14.54 -7.45
C PRO A 319 10.14 -13.17 -7.57
N ALA A 320 11.47 -13.09 -7.52
CA ALA A 320 12.18 -11.83 -7.67
C ALA A 320 12.01 -11.28 -9.10
N LEU A 321 12.17 -12.12 -10.11
CA LEU A 321 11.98 -11.74 -11.51
C LEU A 321 10.58 -11.19 -11.77
N ILE A 322 9.53 -11.87 -11.26
CA ILE A 322 8.14 -11.42 -11.42
C ILE A 322 7.91 -10.03 -10.80
N LEU A 323 8.40 -9.84 -9.58
CA LEU A 323 8.19 -8.59 -8.84
C LEU A 323 9.01 -7.42 -9.40
N GLU A 324 10.16 -7.68 -10.03
CA GLU A 324 11.06 -6.66 -10.56
C GLU A 324 10.80 -6.32 -12.02
N ASN A 325 10.33 -7.29 -12.83
CA ASN A 325 10.24 -7.14 -14.28
C ASN A 325 8.80 -7.12 -14.81
N ASN A 326 7.86 -7.81 -14.15
CA ASN A 326 6.57 -8.09 -14.76
C ASN A 326 5.41 -7.28 -14.19
N LEU A 327 5.34 -7.11 -12.86
CA LEU A 327 4.14 -6.59 -12.21
C LEU A 327 4.26 -5.10 -11.85
N TYR A 328 3.30 -4.32 -12.34
CA TYR A 328 3.20 -2.89 -12.14
C TYR A 328 1.80 -2.53 -11.66
N GLY A 329 1.71 -1.59 -10.72
CA GLY A 329 0.41 -1.21 -10.17
C GLY A 329 0.35 0.24 -9.73
N LEU A 330 -0.82 0.84 -9.91
CA LEU A 330 -1.14 2.16 -9.41
C LEU A 330 -2.46 2.12 -8.66
N ASP A 331 -2.55 2.83 -7.54
CA ASP A 331 -3.82 3.11 -6.88
C ASP A 331 -3.85 4.52 -6.31
N ILE A 332 -5.03 5.10 -6.11
CA ILE A 332 -5.17 6.40 -5.45
C ILE A 332 -5.18 6.29 -3.92
N ASP A 333 -5.55 5.11 -3.40
CA ASP A 333 -5.58 4.78 -1.98
C ASP A 333 -4.23 4.20 -1.55
N ASP A 334 -3.57 4.90 -0.65
CA ASP A 334 -2.26 4.55 -0.08
C ASP A 334 -2.30 3.23 0.70
N ARG A 335 -3.36 3.02 1.49
CA ARG A 335 -3.55 1.80 2.28
C ARG A 335 -3.80 0.59 1.40
N ALA A 336 -4.60 0.76 0.34
CA ALA A 336 -4.86 -0.31 -0.62
C ALA A 336 -3.57 -0.72 -1.35
N ALA A 337 -2.80 0.26 -1.85
CA ALA A 337 -1.51 0.01 -2.47
C ALA A 337 -0.52 -0.68 -1.53
N GLY A 338 -0.47 -0.28 -0.25
CA GLY A 338 0.35 -0.95 0.75
C GLY A 338 -0.02 -2.42 0.94
N LEU A 339 -1.32 -2.74 0.96
CA LEU A 339 -1.81 -4.13 1.04
C LEU A 339 -1.52 -4.92 -0.24
N ALA A 340 -1.57 -4.30 -1.42
CA ALA A 340 -1.18 -4.94 -2.67
C ALA A 340 0.31 -5.31 -2.67
N CYS A 341 1.17 -4.38 -2.27
CA CYS A 341 2.60 -4.62 -2.07
C CYS A 341 2.85 -5.76 -1.07
N PHE A 342 2.18 -5.72 0.07
CA PHE A 342 2.27 -6.79 1.07
C PHE A 342 1.84 -8.14 0.47
N ALA A 343 0.71 -8.19 -0.21
CA ALA A 343 0.18 -9.43 -0.76
C ALA A 343 1.13 -10.07 -1.77
N LEU A 344 1.70 -9.27 -2.68
CA LEU A 344 2.69 -9.73 -3.65
C LEU A 344 4.00 -10.19 -2.99
N MET A 345 4.50 -9.44 -2.00
CA MET A 345 5.71 -9.83 -1.27
C MET A 345 5.51 -11.13 -0.48
N MET A 346 4.33 -11.34 0.13
CA MET A 346 4.00 -12.61 0.80
C MET A 346 3.86 -13.76 -0.21
N LYS A 347 3.24 -13.50 -1.36
CA LYS A 347 3.11 -14.47 -2.44
C LYS A 347 4.47 -14.94 -2.92
N GLY A 348 5.38 -14.00 -3.16
CA GLY A 348 6.77 -14.33 -3.49
C GLY A 348 7.48 -15.07 -2.36
N ARG A 349 7.31 -14.63 -1.11
CA ARG A 349 7.93 -15.25 0.07
C ARG A 349 7.46 -16.69 0.34
N SER A 350 6.26 -17.03 -0.12
CA SER A 350 5.71 -18.40 -0.08
C SER A 350 6.41 -19.35 -1.05
N LYS A 351 6.99 -18.80 -2.13
CA LYS A 351 7.72 -19.55 -3.18
C LYS A 351 9.24 -19.50 -3.00
N ASP A 352 9.76 -18.41 -2.45
CA ASP A 352 11.19 -18.24 -2.16
C ASP A 352 11.40 -17.80 -0.70
N ARG A 353 12.05 -18.67 0.09
CA ARG A 353 12.33 -18.39 1.51
C ARG A 353 13.34 -17.25 1.72
N GLY A 354 14.20 -17.01 0.74
CA GLY A 354 15.23 -15.97 0.78
C GLY A 354 14.76 -14.60 0.30
N LEU A 355 13.51 -14.44 -0.16
CA LEU A 355 13.07 -13.27 -0.90
C LEU A 355 13.35 -11.94 -0.19
N PHE A 356 13.07 -11.84 1.11
CA PHE A 356 13.29 -10.61 1.88
C PHE A 356 14.78 -10.21 1.95
N GLY A 357 15.69 -11.18 1.91
CA GLY A 357 17.13 -10.92 1.85
C GLY A 357 17.60 -10.38 0.49
N LYS A 358 16.83 -10.61 -0.58
CA LYS A 358 17.13 -10.12 -1.93
C LYS A 358 16.80 -8.63 -2.12
N LYS A 359 16.11 -8.00 -1.17
CA LYS A 359 15.72 -6.58 -1.20
C LYS A 359 14.92 -6.18 -2.46
N VAL A 360 14.12 -7.11 -2.97
CA VAL A 360 13.21 -6.91 -4.10
C VAL A 360 12.25 -5.76 -3.83
N ARG A 361 12.03 -4.91 -4.84
CA ARG A 361 11.10 -3.77 -4.78
C ARG A 361 10.03 -3.89 -5.86
N PRO A 362 8.77 -4.25 -5.49
CA PRO A 362 7.66 -4.24 -6.42
C PRO A 362 7.43 -2.86 -7.03
N ARG A 363 7.08 -2.78 -8.32
CA ARG A 363 6.78 -1.52 -9.02
C ARG A 363 5.32 -1.08 -8.84
N LEU A 364 4.90 -1.05 -7.59
CA LEU A 364 3.54 -0.71 -7.17
C LEU A 364 3.58 0.60 -6.40
N TYR A 365 2.75 1.56 -6.81
CA TYR A 365 2.75 2.90 -6.22
C TYR A 365 1.33 3.32 -5.89
N TRP A 366 1.16 4.00 -4.77
CA TRP A 366 0.01 4.89 -4.64
C TRP A 366 0.33 6.21 -5.33
N ILE A 367 -0.67 6.84 -5.93
CA ILE A 367 -0.50 8.08 -6.69
C ILE A 367 -0.40 9.23 -5.72
N ARG A 368 0.83 9.70 -5.50
CA ARG A 368 1.11 10.85 -4.65
C ARG A 368 0.87 12.14 -5.39
N GLU A 369 0.26 13.10 -4.71
CA GLU A 369 0.26 14.48 -5.15
C GLU A 369 1.55 15.20 -4.81
N SER A 370 1.89 16.21 -5.60
CA SER A 370 2.88 17.25 -5.27
C SER A 370 2.25 18.35 -4.39
N GLY A 371 0.93 18.54 -4.47
CA GLY A 371 0.21 19.61 -3.78
C GLY A 371 0.78 20.98 -4.15
N ASN A 372 1.05 21.81 -3.13
CA ASN A 372 1.61 23.16 -3.32
C ASN A 372 3.14 23.20 -3.28
N LEU A 373 3.83 22.07 -3.41
CA LEU A 373 5.29 22.03 -3.38
C LEU A 373 5.84 22.76 -4.62
N ALA A 374 6.44 23.93 -4.42
CA ALA A 374 7.03 24.71 -5.49
C ALA A 374 8.45 24.20 -5.81
N ILE A 375 8.89 24.39 -7.06
CA ILE A 375 10.24 23.99 -7.46
C ILE A 375 11.31 24.76 -6.68
N GLU A 376 11.03 26.02 -6.33
CA GLU A 376 11.91 26.86 -5.52
C GLU A 376 12.13 26.28 -4.12
N ASP A 377 11.08 25.71 -3.51
CA ASP A 377 11.18 25.04 -2.21
C ASP A 377 12.09 23.82 -2.31
N VAL A 378 11.89 23.01 -3.36
CA VAL A 378 12.72 21.82 -3.64
C VAL A 378 14.19 22.20 -3.81
N ILE A 379 14.48 23.23 -4.62
CA ILE A 379 15.85 23.73 -4.83
C ILE A 379 16.44 24.20 -3.51
N SER A 380 15.68 24.97 -2.72
CA SER A 380 16.18 25.53 -1.46
C SER A 380 16.50 24.47 -0.40
N LEU A 381 15.70 23.41 -0.32
CA LEU A 381 15.80 22.37 0.70
C LEU A 381 16.78 21.26 0.31
N VAL A 382 16.72 20.80 -0.95
CA VAL A 382 17.45 19.61 -1.42
C VAL A 382 18.73 19.98 -2.16
N MET A 383 18.82 21.18 -2.72
CA MET A 383 19.95 21.64 -3.54
C MET A 383 20.63 22.92 -2.99
N PRO A 384 20.81 23.10 -1.66
CA PRO A 384 21.32 24.35 -1.12
C PRO A 384 22.74 24.66 -1.59
N GLY A 385 22.96 25.86 -2.13
CA GLY A 385 24.29 26.36 -2.48
C GLY A 385 24.76 26.04 -3.90
N ARG A 386 24.00 25.28 -4.70
CA ARG A 386 24.27 25.12 -6.13
C ARG A 386 23.59 26.24 -6.92
N LYS A 387 24.37 27.25 -7.33
CA LYS A 387 23.90 28.34 -8.19
C LYS A 387 24.40 28.11 -9.62
N GLY A 388 23.57 27.50 -10.47
CA GLY A 388 23.70 27.58 -11.93
C GLY A 388 24.51 26.50 -12.64
N GLU A 389 24.88 25.40 -11.99
CA GLU A 389 25.53 24.24 -12.64
C GLU A 389 24.59 23.02 -12.81
N ASP A 390 23.37 23.08 -12.28
CA ASP A 390 22.43 21.96 -12.38
C ASP A 390 21.70 21.94 -13.73
N ASP A 391 21.37 20.72 -14.16
CA ASP A 391 20.76 20.43 -15.46
C ASP A 391 19.41 21.16 -15.62
N GLN A 392 19.40 22.22 -16.44
CA GLN A 392 18.21 23.05 -16.67
C GLN A 392 17.06 22.26 -17.28
N ASN A 393 17.33 21.17 -18.02
CA ASN A 393 16.27 20.32 -18.53
C ASN A 393 15.63 19.52 -17.39
N CYS A 394 16.43 18.95 -16.49
CA CYS A 394 15.90 18.23 -15.33
C CYS A 394 15.11 19.14 -14.38
N LEU A 395 15.55 20.40 -14.19
CA LEU A 395 14.79 21.39 -13.42
C LEU A 395 13.45 21.74 -14.09
N GLY A 396 13.45 21.88 -15.42
CA GLY A 396 12.22 22.09 -16.19
C GLY A 396 11.27 20.89 -16.11
N ASP A 397 11.78 19.69 -16.31
CA ASP A 397 11.01 18.44 -16.22
C ASP A 397 10.45 18.22 -14.82
N LEU A 398 11.22 18.53 -13.77
CA LEU A 398 10.77 18.47 -12.38
C LEU A 398 9.64 19.48 -12.12
N ALA A 399 9.74 20.70 -12.64
CA ALA A 399 8.68 21.70 -12.50
C ALA A 399 7.38 21.25 -13.20
N LEU A 400 7.48 20.69 -14.41
CA LEU A 400 6.35 20.13 -15.14
C LEU A 400 5.74 18.92 -14.43
N LEU A 401 6.58 18.05 -13.84
CA LEU A 401 6.15 16.92 -13.03
C LEU A 401 5.35 17.39 -11.80
N LEU A 402 5.88 18.38 -11.07
CA LEU A 402 5.20 18.96 -9.91
C LEU A 402 3.84 19.56 -10.30
N GLU A 403 3.73 20.22 -11.45
CA GLU A 403 2.46 20.74 -11.95
C GLU A 403 1.49 19.61 -12.29
N ALA A 404 1.93 18.59 -13.03
CA ALA A 404 1.09 17.47 -13.46
C ALA A 404 0.52 16.67 -12.28
N PHE A 405 1.29 16.57 -11.18
CA PHE A 405 0.88 15.86 -9.97
C PHE A 405 0.23 16.74 -8.89
N ARG A 406 -0.07 18.03 -9.16
CA ARG A 406 -0.67 18.93 -8.15
C ARG A 406 -1.90 18.35 -7.50
N ASP A 407 -2.83 17.86 -8.32
CA ASP A 407 -4.13 17.32 -7.90
C ASP A 407 -4.23 15.81 -8.09
N ALA A 408 -3.10 15.11 -8.00
CA ALA A 408 -3.03 13.69 -8.29
C ALA A 408 -3.89 12.82 -7.36
N GLY A 409 -4.06 13.25 -6.10
CA GLY A 409 -4.96 12.62 -5.13
C GLY A 409 -6.45 12.73 -5.49
N GLU A 410 -6.82 13.47 -6.54
CA GLU A 410 -8.18 13.50 -7.09
C GLU A 410 -8.27 12.77 -8.44
N LEU A 411 -7.25 12.92 -9.28
CA LEU A 411 -7.23 12.39 -10.64
C LEU A 411 -6.86 10.89 -10.67
N GLY A 412 -5.94 10.45 -9.82
CA GLY A 412 -5.40 9.11 -9.88
C GLY A 412 -4.68 8.83 -11.22
N SER A 413 -4.83 7.63 -11.77
CA SER A 413 -4.05 7.19 -12.95
C SER A 413 -4.47 7.84 -14.27
N VAL A 414 -5.49 8.70 -14.28
CA VAL A 414 -5.95 9.41 -15.49
C VAL A 414 -5.15 10.68 -15.80
N ILE A 415 -4.18 11.03 -14.94
CA ILE A 415 -3.27 12.16 -15.17
C ILE A 415 -2.58 11.98 -16.51
N LYS A 416 -2.57 13.05 -17.31
CA LYS A 416 -1.84 13.12 -18.56
C LYS A 416 -0.50 13.77 -18.31
N LEU A 417 0.56 12.97 -18.37
CA LEU A 417 1.91 13.49 -18.20
C LEU A 417 2.33 14.28 -19.46
N PRO A 418 3.06 15.39 -19.29
CA PRO A 418 3.79 16.00 -20.38
C PRO A 418 4.89 15.05 -20.89
N ASP A 419 5.46 15.37 -22.05
CA ASP A 419 6.63 14.65 -22.56
C ASP A 419 7.84 15.01 -21.70
N LEU A 420 8.30 14.05 -20.89
CA LEU A 420 9.36 14.21 -19.89
C LEU A 420 10.45 13.16 -20.13
N ASP A 421 11.71 13.56 -19.98
CA ASP A 421 12.84 12.61 -19.93
C ASP A 421 12.98 12.05 -18.50
N LEU A 422 12.01 11.22 -18.11
CA LEU A 422 11.91 10.70 -16.75
C LEU A 422 13.11 9.84 -16.32
N GLU A 423 13.78 9.19 -17.27
CA GLU A 423 14.95 8.37 -16.96
C GLU A 423 16.16 9.26 -16.64
N ARG A 424 16.40 10.32 -17.42
CA ARG A 424 17.40 11.34 -17.09
C ARG A 424 17.07 12.02 -15.77
N LEU A 425 15.80 12.40 -15.57
CA LEU A 425 15.34 13.03 -14.34
C LEU A 425 15.56 12.11 -13.13
N ARG A 426 15.29 10.81 -13.25
CA ARG A 426 15.54 9.81 -12.21
C ARG A 426 17.02 9.73 -11.85
N ILE A 427 17.89 9.54 -12.84
CA ILE A 427 19.35 9.43 -12.62
C ILE A 427 19.89 10.71 -11.98
N TRP A 428 19.44 11.86 -12.47
CA TRP A 428 19.80 13.17 -11.90
C TRP A 428 19.32 13.29 -10.45
N TRP A 429 18.09 12.88 -10.15
CA TRP A 429 17.53 12.95 -8.80
C TRP A 429 18.25 12.03 -7.80
N GLU A 430 18.56 10.80 -8.21
CA GLU A 430 19.31 9.86 -7.39
C GLU A 430 20.72 10.36 -7.04
N GLY A 431 21.30 11.21 -7.89
CA GLY A 431 22.58 11.87 -7.64
C GLY A 431 22.59 12.80 -6.42
N PHE A 432 21.44 13.27 -5.95
CA PHE A 432 21.37 14.09 -4.72
C PHE A 432 21.53 13.27 -3.44
N GLY A 433 21.33 11.95 -3.52
CA GLY A 433 21.56 10.99 -2.45
C GLY A 433 20.71 11.21 -1.19
N GLU A 434 20.35 10.11 -0.51
CA GLU A 434 19.87 10.17 0.87
C GLU A 434 21.09 10.34 1.81
N SER A 435 21.80 11.47 1.69
CA SER A 435 23.08 11.66 2.41
C SER A 435 22.90 11.91 3.91
N ILE A 436 23.85 11.39 4.69
CA ILE A 436 23.96 11.61 6.14
C ILE A 436 24.23 13.11 6.36
N GLY A 437 23.18 13.89 6.64
CA GLY A 437 23.28 15.34 6.82
C GLY A 437 22.06 16.12 6.33
N MET A 438 21.18 15.52 5.53
CA MET A 438 19.89 16.14 5.22
C MET A 438 19.08 16.36 6.49
N ASP A 439 18.52 17.57 6.64
CA ASP A 439 17.53 17.81 7.67
C ASP A 439 16.25 16.96 7.42
N GLY A 440 15.40 16.89 8.43
CA GLY A 440 14.21 16.03 8.37
C GLY A 440 13.19 16.46 7.31
N GLU A 441 13.20 17.71 6.86
CA GLU A 441 12.28 18.22 5.84
C GLU A 441 12.82 17.97 4.43
N ALA A 442 14.09 18.27 4.19
CA ALA A 442 14.81 17.95 2.97
C ALA A 442 14.71 16.45 2.64
N PHE A 443 14.88 15.57 3.63
CA PHE A 443 14.72 14.12 3.45
C PHE A 443 13.29 13.73 3.00
N ARG A 444 12.26 14.35 3.59
CA ARG A 444 10.85 14.10 3.20
C ARG A 444 10.54 14.57 1.79
N VAL A 445 11.01 15.78 1.44
CA VAL A 445 10.84 16.33 0.09
C VAL A 445 11.60 15.46 -0.91
N HIS A 446 12.85 15.06 -0.59
CA HIS A 446 13.64 14.17 -1.43
C HIS A 446 12.93 12.86 -1.75
N GLY A 447 12.41 12.18 -0.72
CA GLY A 447 11.63 10.96 -0.88
C GLY A 447 10.33 11.17 -1.67
N ARG A 448 9.61 12.28 -1.43
CA ARG A 448 8.37 12.58 -2.17
C ARG A 448 8.63 12.75 -3.66
N ILE A 449 9.66 13.49 -4.07
CA ILE A 449 10.00 13.66 -5.49
C ILE A 449 10.41 12.32 -6.12
N LYS A 450 11.20 11.51 -5.40
CA LYS A 450 11.56 10.15 -5.87
C LYS A 450 10.32 9.31 -6.15
N ASP A 451 9.31 9.36 -5.29
CA ASP A 451 8.03 8.68 -5.52
C ASP A 451 7.27 9.26 -6.73
N LEU A 452 7.24 10.59 -6.89
CA LEU A 452 6.62 11.25 -8.05
C LEU A 452 7.28 10.84 -9.38
N ILE A 453 8.61 10.72 -9.42
CA ILE A 453 9.35 10.26 -10.59
C ILE A 453 9.02 8.80 -10.89
N ASN A 454 9.05 7.93 -9.87
CA ASN A 454 8.80 6.50 -10.03
C ASN A 454 7.36 6.19 -10.48
N GLN A 455 6.36 6.85 -9.91
CA GLN A 455 4.98 6.69 -10.37
C GLN A 455 4.80 7.23 -11.79
N ALA A 456 5.48 8.32 -12.16
CA ALA A 456 5.43 8.85 -13.52
C ALA A 456 6.06 7.89 -14.55
N LEU A 457 7.16 7.23 -14.19
CA LEU A 457 7.78 6.20 -15.04
C LEU A 457 6.78 5.08 -15.33
N VAL A 458 6.04 4.61 -14.32
CA VAL A 458 4.98 3.61 -14.52
C VAL A 458 3.87 4.14 -15.43
N MET A 459 3.48 5.41 -15.31
CA MET A 459 2.42 6.00 -16.12
C MET A 459 2.82 6.26 -17.59
N GLN A 460 4.10 6.51 -17.87
CA GLN A 460 4.62 6.81 -19.22
C GLN A 460 5.06 5.54 -20.00
N ASP A 461 5.31 4.43 -19.30
CA ASP A 461 5.77 3.18 -19.92
C ASP A 461 4.68 2.49 -20.76
N LYS A 462 5.08 1.53 -21.59
CA LYS A 462 4.20 0.67 -22.38
C LYS A 462 4.11 -0.71 -21.76
N TYR A 463 2.89 -1.26 -21.74
CA TYR A 463 2.58 -2.55 -21.14
C TYR A 463 2.04 -3.50 -22.19
N HIS A 464 2.39 -4.78 -22.06
CA HIS A 464 1.86 -5.84 -22.91
C HIS A 464 0.43 -6.20 -22.50
N VAL A 465 0.15 -6.12 -21.20
CA VAL A 465 -1.15 -6.43 -20.63
C VAL A 465 -1.56 -5.33 -19.65
N VAL A 466 -2.78 -4.83 -19.80
CA VAL A 466 -3.42 -3.98 -18.79
C VAL A 466 -4.67 -4.71 -18.30
N VAL A 467 -4.68 -5.14 -17.04
CA VAL A 467 -5.83 -5.81 -16.43
C VAL A 467 -6.37 -4.93 -15.32
N THR A 468 -7.60 -4.45 -15.47
CA THR A 468 -8.21 -3.59 -14.47
C THR A 468 -9.72 -3.64 -14.54
N ASN A 469 -10.36 -3.36 -13.41
CA ASN A 469 -11.81 -3.22 -13.32
C ASN A 469 -12.13 -1.78 -12.88
N PRO A 470 -12.18 -0.82 -13.82
CA PRO A 470 -12.40 0.58 -13.47
C PRO A 470 -13.80 0.77 -12.89
N PRO A 471 -14.03 1.80 -12.07
CA PRO A 471 -15.36 2.11 -11.58
C PRO A 471 -16.29 2.51 -12.72
N TYR A 472 -17.13 1.56 -13.15
CA TYR A 472 -18.28 1.84 -14.00
C TYR A 472 -19.29 2.66 -13.20
N MET A 473 -19.19 3.99 -13.24
CA MET A 473 -20.34 4.83 -12.94
C MET A 473 -21.37 4.59 -14.04
N GLY A 474 -22.31 3.69 -13.77
CA GLY A 474 -23.50 3.53 -14.58
C GLY A 474 -24.23 4.86 -14.60
N ILE A 475 -24.16 5.58 -15.72
CA ILE A 475 -25.10 6.64 -16.02
C ILE A 475 -26.45 5.93 -16.13
N ARG A 476 -27.28 6.05 -15.08
CA ARG A 476 -28.70 5.68 -15.13
C ARG A 476 -29.53 6.93 -15.33
#